data_AF-A0A0D5LPX0-F1
#
_entry.id   AF-A0A0D5LPX0-F1
#
_cell.length_a   1.000
_cell.length_b   1.000
_cell.length_c   1.000
_cell.angle_alpha   90.00
_cell.angle_beta   90.00
_cell.angle_gamma   90.00
#
_symmetry.space_group_name_H-M   'P 1'
#
loop_
_entity.id
_entity.type
_entity.pdbx_description
1 polymer ?
#
loop_
_entity_poly.entity_id
_entity_poly.type
_entity_poly.pdbx_seq_one_letter_code
_entity_poly.pdbx_strand_id
1 'polypeptide(L)'
;MDYQAARKVEKIARTEFLNRMEARRDQTATGLALMKLWAHRYIERRRMRRDLPDLTPEMLQDFGLTRTEAEKLARTPFWRPLP
;
A
#
# COMPACT_ATOMS: atom_id res chain seq x y z
N MET A 1 5.03 -17.68 -49.35
CA MET A 1 4.75 -17.30 -47.95
C MET A 1 4.51 -18.58 -47.16
N ASP A 2 5.40 -18.91 -46.23
CA ASP A 2 5.38 -20.19 -45.51
C ASP A 2 4.34 -20.15 -44.38
N TYR A 3 3.27 -20.93 -44.51
CA TYR A 3 2.11 -20.94 -43.60
C TYR A 3 2.50 -21.24 -42.14
N GLN A 4 3.53 -22.06 -41.94
CA GLN A 4 4.04 -22.39 -40.61
C GLN A 4 4.72 -21.19 -39.94
N ALA A 5 5.43 -20.37 -40.73
CA ALA A 5 6.06 -19.15 -40.23
C ALA A 5 5.01 -18.11 -39.81
N ALA A 6 3.95 -17.92 -40.61
CA ALA A 6 2.86 -17.01 -40.30
C ALA A 6 2.13 -17.39 -39.00
N ARG A 7 1.84 -18.68 -38.80
CA ARG A 7 1.19 -19.20 -37.58
C ARG A 7 2.06 -19.03 -36.33
N LYS A 8 3.38 -19.13 -36.47
CA LYS A 8 4.33 -18.91 -35.37
C LYS A 8 4.34 -17.45 -34.94
N VAL A 9 4.36 -16.53 -35.91
CA VAL A 9 4.31 -15.08 -35.65
C VAL A 9 3.01 -14.70 -34.94
N GLU A 10 1.86 -15.24 -35.38
CA GLU A 10 0.57 -14.97 -34.74
C GLU A 10 0.52 -15.45 -33.28
N LYS A 11 1.06 -16.65 -33.00
CA LYS A 11 1.17 -17.16 -31.63
C LYS A 11 2.04 -16.26 -30.76
N ILE A 12 3.19 -15.81 -31.26
CA ILE A 12 4.08 -14.90 -30.53
C ILE A 12 3.36 -13.59 -30.22
N ALA A 13 2.74 -12.97 -31.23
CA ALA A 13 1.99 -11.72 -31.06
C ALA A 13 0.85 -11.86 -30.03
N ARG A 14 0.13 -13.00 -30.05
CA ARG A 14 -0.92 -13.30 -29.07
C ARG A 14 -0.36 -13.43 -27.65
N THR A 15 0.74 -14.15 -27.47
CA THR A 15 1.39 -14.33 -26.16
C THR A 15 1.90 -12.99 -25.63
N GLU A 16 2.55 -12.18 -26.45
CA GLU A 16 3.01 -10.85 -26.06
C GLU A 16 1.85 -9.91 -25.69
N PHE A 17 0.71 -10.03 -26.39
CA PHE A 17 -0.49 -9.29 -26.04
C PHE A 17 -1.03 -9.67 -24.66
N LEU A 18 -1.12 -10.98 -24.37
CA LEU A 18 -1.58 -11.48 -23.07
C LEU A 18 -0.64 -11.04 -21.93
N ASN A 19 0.68 -11.18 -22.11
CA ASN A 19 1.66 -10.76 -21.11
C ASN A 19 1.57 -9.26 -20.80
N ARG A 20 1.37 -8.41 -21.81
CA ARG A 20 1.18 -6.95 -21.60
C ARG A 20 -0.10 -6.63 -20.85
N MET A 21 -1.18 -7.37 -21.11
CA MET A 21 -2.45 -7.22 -20.38
C MET A 21 -2.29 -7.62 -18.90
N GLU A 22 -1.58 -8.71 -18.63
CA GLU A 22 -1.29 -9.19 -17.28
C GLU A 22 -0.42 -8.19 -16.51
N ALA A 23 0.69 -7.73 -17.10
CA ALA A 23 1.53 -6.71 -16.48
C ALA A 23 0.79 -5.41 -16.13
N ARG A 24 -0.15 -4.98 -16.99
CA ARG A 24 -1.02 -3.82 -16.68
C ARG A 24 -1.94 -4.10 -15.50
N ARG A 25 -2.55 -5.29 -15.44
CA ARG A 25 -3.39 -5.70 -14.30
C ARG A 25 -2.58 -5.71 -13.01
N ASP A 26 -1.39 -6.29 -13.01
CA ASP A 26 -0.51 -6.35 -11.83
C ASP A 26 -0.10 -4.96 -11.34
N GLN A 27 0.22 -4.05 -12.27
CA GLN A 27 0.52 -2.65 -11.94
C GLN A 27 -0.70 -1.96 -11.29
N THR A 28 -1.89 -2.13 -11.85
CA THR A 28 -3.12 -1.56 -11.27
C THR A 28 -3.45 -2.15 -9.90
N ALA A 29 -3.27 -3.46 -9.73
CA ALA A 29 -3.47 -4.15 -8.46
C ALA A 29 -2.50 -3.65 -7.39
N THR A 30 -1.23 -3.45 -7.77
CA THR A 30 -0.18 -2.89 -6.88
C THR A 30 -0.52 -1.46 -6.45
N GLY A 31 -0.95 -0.61 -7.40
CA GLY A 31 -1.38 0.76 -7.08
C GLY A 31 -2.58 0.80 -6.14
N LEU A 32 -3.59 -0.04 -6.37
CA LEU A 32 -4.76 -0.16 -5.50
C LEU A 32 -4.39 -0.66 -4.10
N ALA A 33 -3.48 -1.63 -4.00
CA ALA A 33 -2.99 -2.11 -2.71
C ALA A 33 -2.29 -1.01 -1.92
N LEU A 34 -1.46 -0.20 -2.57
CA LEU A 34 -0.79 0.94 -1.95
C LEU A 34 -1.79 2.00 -1.47
N MET A 35 -2.80 2.31 -2.28
CA MET A 35 -3.86 3.25 -1.90
C MET A 35 -4.68 2.75 -0.71
N LYS A 36 -5.02 1.45 -0.67
CA LYS A 36 -5.70 0.83 0.48
C LYS A 36 -4.85 0.92 1.75
N LEU A 37 -3.55 0.64 1.64
CA LEU A 37 -2.61 0.77 2.76
C LEU A 37 -2.56 2.21 3.28
N TRP A 38 -2.47 3.19 2.39
CA TRP A 38 -2.44 4.61 2.74
C TRP A 38 -3.75 5.08 3.38
N ALA A 39 -4.90 4.66 2.86
CA ALA A 39 -6.20 4.95 3.46
C ALA A 39 -6.32 4.35 4.86
N HIS A 40 -5.91 3.10 5.05
CA HIS A 40 -5.90 2.45 6.35
C HIS A 40 -5.00 3.20 7.35
N ARG A 41 -3.75 3.50 6.97
CA ARG A 41 -2.81 4.28 7.80
C ARG A 41 -3.36 5.66 8.14
N TYR A 42 -4.02 6.33 7.19
CA TYR A 42 -4.63 7.64 7.44
C TYR A 42 -5.73 7.55 8.52
N ILE A 43 -6.60 6.54 8.42
CA ILE A 43 -7.68 6.31 9.40
C ILE A 43 -7.10 6.01 10.78
N GLU A 44 -6.14 5.08 10.88
CA GLU A 44 -5.52 4.70 12.15
C GLU A 44 -4.83 5.90 12.82
N ARG A 45 -4.06 6.69 12.05
CA ARG A 45 -3.41 7.89 12.59
C ARG A 45 -4.42 8.96 13.02
N ARG A 46 -5.55 9.08 12.32
CA ARG A 46 -6.62 10.01 12.71
C ARG A 46 -7.29 9.56 14.00
N ARG A 47 -7.55 8.25 14.16
CA ARG A 47 -8.07 7.66 15.40
C ARG A 47 -7.10 7.86 16.54
N MET A 48 -5.83 7.50 16.35
CA MET A 48 -4.77 7.72 17.32
C MET A 48 -4.70 9.19 17.77
N ARG A 49 -4.72 10.17 16.85
CA ARG A 49 -4.74 11.60 17.22
C ARG A 49 -5.99 12.02 18.00
N ARG A 50 -7.14 11.44 17.69
CA ARG A 50 -8.41 11.72 18.39
C ARG A 50 -8.39 11.14 19.80
N ASP A 51 -7.87 9.93 19.96
CA ASP A 51 -7.93 9.15 21.21
C ASP A 51 -6.76 9.50 22.15
N LEU A 52 -5.64 10.00 21.60
CA LEU A 52 -4.44 10.32 22.37
C LEU A 52 -4.68 11.24 23.59
N PRO A 53 -5.48 12.32 23.51
CA PRO A 53 -5.77 13.16 24.68
C PRO A 53 -6.43 12.41 25.84
N ASP A 54 -7.18 11.34 25.55
CA ASP A 54 -7.92 10.57 26.54
C ASP A 54 -7.06 9.48 27.21
N LEU A 55 -5.92 9.11 26.63
CA LEU A 55 -4.99 8.16 27.22
C LEU A 55 -4.24 8.80 28.39
N THR A 56 -4.24 8.17 29.56
CA THR A 56 -3.44 8.67 30.71
C THR A 56 -1.95 8.37 30.53
N PRO A 57 -1.04 9.03 31.27
CA PRO A 57 0.39 8.72 31.24
C PRO A 57 0.70 7.25 31.54
N GLU A 58 -0.02 6.63 32.46
CA GLU A 58 0.13 5.23 32.86
C GLU A 58 -0.25 4.30 31.71
N MET A 59 -1.37 4.58 31.02
CA MET A 59 -1.78 3.82 29.84
C MET A 59 -0.75 3.91 28.71
N LEU A 60 -0.09 5.06 28.51
CA LEU A 60 1.00 5.17 27.53
C LEU A 60 2.24 4.39 27.96
N GLN A 61 2.49 4.32 29.27
CA GLN A 61 3.60 3.56 29.84
C GLN A 61 3.44 2.05 29.62
N ASP A 62 2.20 1.53 29.62
CA ASP A 62 1.91 0.13 29.24
C ASP A 62 2.37 -0.18 27.80
N PHE A 63 2.37 0.82 26.92
CA PHE A 63 2.90 0.72 25.56
C PHE A 63 4.39 1.08 25.44
N GLY A 64 5.05 1.42 26.55
CA GLY A 64 6.44 1.88 26.56
C GLY A 64 6.64 3.24 25.87
N LEU A 65 5.60 4.08 25.81
CA LEU A 65 5.63 5.37 25.11
C LEU A 65 5.54 6.53 26.10
N THR A 66 6.30 7.58 25.82
CA THR A 66 6.04 8.91 26.38
C THR A 66 4.90 9.60 25.62
N ARG A 67 4.29 10.63 26.23
CA ARG A 67 3.32 11.50 25.56
C ARG A 67 3.87 12.05 24.24
N THR A 68 5.10 12.55 24.27
CA THR A 68 5.76 13.17 23.11
C THR A 68 5.98 12.16 21.99
N GLU A 69 6.39 10.93 22.31
CA GLU A 69 6.55 9.87 21.32
C GLU A 69 5.21 9.45 20.71
N ALA A 70 4.18 9.28 21.53
CA ALA A 70 2.83 8.97 21.05
C ALA A 70 2.29 10.07 20.11
N GLU A 71 2.51 11.35 20.44
CA GLU A 71 2.18 12.46 19.54
C GLU A 71 2.94 12.41 18.21
N LYS A 72 4.24 12.10 18.26
CA LYS A 72 5.09 11.99 17.07
C LYS A 72 4.63 10.84 16.17
N LEU A 73 4.28 9.70 16.75
CA LEU A 73 3.71 8.56 16.04
C LEU A 73 2.38 8.93 15.38
N ALA A 74 1.49 9.60 16.11
CA ALA A 74 0.17 10.01 15.63
C ALA A 74 0.24 11.08 14.51
N ARG A 75 1.27 11.94 14.51
CA ARG A 75 1.52 12.98 13.50
C ARG A 75 2.32 12.51 12.29
N THR A 76 2.90 11.32 12.31
CA THR A 76 3.70 10.82 11.19
C THR A 76 2.85 10.71 9.92
N PRO A 77 3.31 11.17 8.74
CA PRO A 77 2.51 11.12 7.52
C PRO A 77 2.09 9.69 7.12
N PHE A 78 0.89 9.52 6.54
CA PHE A 78 0.34 8.19 6.23
C PHE A 78 1.16 7.39 5.22
N TRP A 79 1.88 8.07 4.32
CA TRP A 79 2.73 7.43 3.32
C TRP A 79 4.07 6.96 3.92
N ARG A 80 4.46 7.46 5.09
CA ARG A 80 5.65 6.99 5.79
C ARG A 80 5.33 5.79 6.70
N PRO A 81 6.25 4.81 6.79
CA PRO A 81 6.18 3.79 7.83
C PRO A 81 6.25 4.44 9.22
N LEU A 82 5.75 3.75 10.24
CA LEU A 82 6.02 4.14 11.62
C LEU A 82 7.53 3.97 11.89
N PRO A 83 8.15 4.89 12.63
CA PRO A 83 9.53 4.76 13.07
C PRO A 83 9.72 3.58 14.03
#